data_AF-A0A3G2E7R3-F1
#
_entry.id   AF-A0A3G2E7R3-F1
#
_cell.length_a   1.000
_cell.length_b   1.000
_cell.length_c   1.000
_cell.angle_alpha   90.00
_cell.angle_beta   90.00
_cell.angle_gamma   90.00
#
_symmetry.space_group_name_H-M   'P 1'
#
loop_
_entity.id
_entity.type
_entity.pdbx_description
1 polymer ?
#
loop_
_entity_poly.entity_id
_entity_poly.type
_entity_poly.pdbx_seq_one_letter_code
_entity_poly.pdbx_strand_id
1 'polypeptide(L)'
;MLNNEAYGNYHAVNLDAQTARATPVELVLVLTDGLLEELARARGHIVGKRYEQKAISLDKCTQIINGLSSSLDFDNGGEVVVNLARLYDYCVARLYTAGIKLDPTLIDEVTTLMTTIKRGWVGVQANNA
;
A
#
# COMPACT_ATOMS: atom_id res chain seq x y z
N MET A 1 24.95 -25.01 -15.40
CA MET A 1 23.66 -24.52 -14.87
C MET A 1 23.95 -23.24 -14.12
N LEU A 2 23.70 -22.09 -14.74
CA LEU A 2 24.06 -20.77 -14.21
C LEU A 2 22.77 -20.01 -13.91
N ASN A 3 22.67 -19.57 -12.65
CA ASN A 3 22.11 -18.27 -12.26
C ASN A 3 20.60 -18.03 -12.46
N ASN A 4 19.74 -18.76 -11.75
CA ASN A 4 18.40 -18.25 -11.39
C ASN A 4 18.38 -17.61 -9.98
N GLU A 5 19.25 -18.07 -9.08
CA GLU A 5 19.35 -17.59 -7.70
C GLU A 5 19.97 -16.18 -7.58
N ALA A 6 20.81 -15.77 -8.53
CA ALA A 6 21.44 -14.45 -8.52
C ALA A 6 20.48 -13.31 -8.92
N TYR A 7 19.50 -13.56 -9.79
CA TYR A 7 18.56 -12.50 -10.21
C TYR A 7 17.59 -12.11 -9.09
N GLY A 8 17.15 -13.08 -8.27
CA GLY A 8 16.34 -12.81 -7.08
C GLY A 8 17.12 -12.03 -6.01
N ASN A 9 18.38 -12.39 -5.78
CA ASN A 9 19.24 -11.70 -4.80
C ASN A 9 19.61 -10.28 -5.23
N TYR A 10 19.85 -10.01 -6.51
CA TYR A 10 20.16 -8.63 -6.95
C TYR A 10 18.98 -7.67 -6.81
N HIS A 11 17.73 -8.14 -7.03
CA HIS A 11 16.53 -7.33 -6.79
C HIS A 11 16.31 -7.09 -5.30
N ALA A 12 16.48 -8.12 -4.46
CA ALA A 12 16.34 -8.00 -3.01
C ALA A 12 17.39 -7.04 -2.42
N VAL A 13 18.68 -7.18 -2.80
CA VAL A 13 19.77 -6.32 -2.31
C VAL A 13 19.62 -4.87 -2.78
N ASN A 14 19.08 -4.62 -3.98
CA ASN A 14 18.78 -3.25 -4.42
C ASN A 14 17.61 -2.63 -3.65
N LEU A 15 16.58 -3.41 -3.34
CA LEU A 15 15.45 -2.95 -2.53
C LEU A 15 15.89 -2.64 -1.10
N ASP A 16 16.71 -3.52 -0.51
CA ASP A 16 17.28 -3.38 0.85
C ASP A 16 18.26 -2.21 0.96
N ALA A 17 19.07 -1.95 -0.07
CA ALA A 17 19.98 -0.81 -0.10
C ALA A 17 19.25 0.53 -0.29
N GLN A 18 18.14 0.54 -1.04
CA GLN A 18 17.29 1.72 -1.21
C GLN A 18 16.50 2.04 0.06
N THR A 19 15.95 1.04 0.75
CA THR A 19 15.30 1.22 2.05
C THR A 19 16.26 1.70 3.14
N ALA A 20 17.54 1.28 3.11
CA ALA A 20 18.54 1.69 4.10
C ALA A 20 18.94 3.19 4.05
N ARG A 21 18.60 3.91 2.98
CA ARG A 21 18.89 5.35 2.81
C ARG A 21 17.63 6.21 2.60
N ALA A 22 16.48 5.58 2.44
CA ALA A 22 15.22 6.28 2.25
C ALA A 22 14.81 6.99 3.55
N THR A 23 14.41 8.24 3.42
CA THR A 23 13.72 8.97 4.48
C THR A 23 12.39 8.27 4.81
N PRO A 24 11.84 8.44 6.03
CA PRO A 24 10.54 7.87 6.38
C PRO A 24 9.42 8.22 5.37
N VAL A 25 9.46 9.43 4.80
CA VAL A 25 8.50 9.87 3.78
C VAL A 25 8.68 9.10 2.47
N GLU A 26 9.92 8.85 2.04
CA GLU A 26 10.20 8.04 0.84
C GLU A 26 9.72 6.59 1.02
N LEU A 27 9.90 6.00 2.20
CA LEU A 27 9.39 4.67 2.50
C LEU A 27 7.85 4.61 2.41
N VAL A 28 7.16 5.62 2.95
CA VAL A 28 5.69 5.73 2.85
C VAL A 28 5.25 5.85 1.39
N LEU A 29 5.95 6.63 0.57
CA LEU A 29 5.65 6.78 -0.86
C LEU A 29 5.83 5.46 -1.62
N VAL A 30 6.94 4.75 -1.39
CA VAL A 30 7.21 3.43 -2.02
C VAL A 30 6.15 2.40 -1.61
N LEU A 31 5.79 2.33 -0.33
CA LEU A 31 4.74 1.43 0.15
C LEU A 31 3.37 1.78 -0.45
N THR A 32 3.05 3.07 -0.55
CA THR A 32 1.80 3.53 -1.15
C THR A 32 1.73 3.20 -2.64
N ASP A 33 2.85 3.27 -3.36
CA ASP A 33 2.92 2.85 -4.76
C ASP A 33 2.70 1.35 -4.92
N GLY A 34 3.39 0.54 -4.11
CA GLY A 34 3.15 -0.90 -4.09
C GLY A 34 1.70 -1.27 -3.76
N LEU A 35 1.06 -0.51 -2.86
CA LEU A 35 -0.36 -0.67 -2.55
C LEU A 35 -1.25 -0.35 -3.76
N LEU A 36 -1.03 0.77 -4.44
CA LEU A 36 -1.83 1.17 -5.60
C LEU A 36 -1.74 0.14 -6.75
N GLU A 37 -0.54 -0.41 -6.99
CA GLU A 37 -0.35 -1.51 -7.93
C GLU A 37 -1.12 -2.76 -7.53
N GLU A 38 -1.06 -3.15 -6.25
CA GLU A 38 -1.75 -4.35 -5.77
C GLU A 38 -3.27 -4.18 -5.76
N LEU A 39 -3.79 -2.97 -5.49
CA LEU A 39 -5.22 -2.64 -5.63
C LEU A 39 -5.67 -2.82 -7.09
N ALA A 40 -4.88 -2.35 -8.06
CA ALA A 40 -5.19 -2.55 -9.48
C ALA A 40 -5.23 -4.04 -9.86
N ARG A 41 -4.32 -4.86 -9.32
CA ARG A 41 -4.35 -6.33 -9.50
C ARG A 41 -5.58 -6.95 -8.88
N ALA A 42 -5.88 -6.64 -7.61
CA ALA A 42 -7.05 -7.12 -6.90
C ALA A 42 -8.35 -6.82 -7.67
N ARG A 43 -8.48 -5.59 -8.18
CA ARG A 43 -9.58 -5.18 -9.06
C ARG A 43 -9.67 -6.04 -10.31
N GLY A 44 -8.56 -6.22 -11.02
CA GLY A 44 -8.50 -7.06 -12.21
C GLY A 44 -8.86 -8.52 -11.92
N HIS A 45 -8.52 -9.04 -10.74
CA HIS A 45 -8.90 -10.38 -10.28
C HIS A 45 -10.40 -10.50 -10.01
N ILE A 46 -11.03 -9.50 -9.38
CA ILE A 46 -12.51 -9.47 -9.21
C ILE A 46 -13.21 -9.49 -10.57
N VAL A 47 -12.86 -8.56 -11.46
CA VAL A 47 -13.48 -8.44 -12.80
C VAL A 47 -13.31 -9.73 -13.61
N GLY A 48 -12.11 -10.32 -13.55
CA GLY A 48 -11.80 -11.57 -14.22
C GLY A 48 -12.26 -12.84 -13.49
N LYS A 49 -13.02 -12.72 -12.39
CA LYS A 49 -13.52 -13.84 -11.58
C LYS A 49 -12.43 -14.82 -11.10
N ARG A 50 -11.22 -14.29 -10.83
CA ARG A 50 -10.05 -15.03 -10.33
C ARG A 50 -10.00 -14.94 -8.81
N TYR A 51 -10.85 -15.71 -8.12
CA TYR A 51 -11.15 -15.49 -6.71
C TYR A 51 -10.03 -15.83 -5.73
N GLU A 52 -9.22 -16.85 -6.03
CA GLU A 52 -8.05 -17.20 -5.22
C GLU A 52 -7.00 -16.08 -5.28
N GLN A 53 -6.65 -15.65 -6.50
CA GLN A 53 -5.69 -14.57 -6.70
C GLN A 53 -6.21 -13.24 -6.14
N LYS A 54 -7.53 -12.98 -6.24
CA LYS A 54 -8.17 -11.86 -5.54
C LYS A 54 -7.90 -11.91 -4.04
N ALA A 55 -8.06 -13.07 -3.40
CA ALA A 55 -7.88 -13.18 -1.96
C ALA A 55 -6.43 -12.87 -1.56
N ILE A 56 -5.46 -13.41 -2.31
CA ILE A 56 -4.03 -13.14 -2.12
C ILE A 56 -3.72 -11.65 -2.27
N SER A 57 -4.22 -11.00 -3.33
CA SER A 57 -3.99 -9.57 -3.55
C SER A 57 -4.62 -8.68 -2.48
N LEU A 58 -5.85 -8.99 -2.04
CA LEU A 58 -6.53 -8.23 -0.98
C LEU A 58 -5.85 -8.37 0.38
N ASP A 59 -5.34 -9.57 0.70
CA ASP A 59 -4.56 -9.80 1.92
C ASP A 59 -3.27 -8.96 1.90
N LYS A 60 -2.54 -8.98 0.77
CA LYS A 60 -1.36 -8.14 0.60
C LYS A 60 -1.66 -6.64 0.69
N CYS A 61 -2.76 -6.16 0.10
CA CYS A 61 -3.19 -4.77 0.26
C CYS A 61 -3.40 -4.42 1.74
N THR A 62 -4.09 -5.31 2.48
CA THR A 62 -4.39 -5.12 3.91
C THR A 62 -3.11 -5.11 4.75
N GLN A 63 -2.16 -6.00 4.48
CA GLN A 63 -0.86 -6.03 5.15
C GLN A 63 -0.08 -4.73 4.94
N ILE A 64 -0.07 -4.17 3.73
CA ILE A 64 0.62 -2.90 3.45
C ILE A 64 -0.05 -1.74 4.21
N ILE A 65 -1.39 -1.66 4.18
CA ILE A 65 -2.13 -0.62 4.91
C ILE A 65 -1.88 -0.71 6.41
N ASN A 66 -1.87 -1.92 6.98
CA ASN A 66 -1.55 -2.13 8.39
C ASN A 66 -0.11 -1.74 8.72
N GLY A 67 0.84 -2.03 7.83
CA GLY A 67 2.22 -1.58 7.94
C GLY A 67 2.32 -0.04 8.00
N LEU A 68 1.65 0.65 7.08
CA LEU A 68 1.55 2.12 7.06
C LEU A 68 0.87 2.69 8.32
N SER A 69 -0.14 2.02 8.86
CA SER A 69 -0.80 2.44 10.10
C SER A 69 0.12 2.27 11.31
N SER A 70 0.87 1.16 11.36
CA SER A 70 1.80 0.86 12.46
C SER A 70 3.02 1.79 12.52
N SER A 71 3.34 2.48 11.43
CA SER A 71 4.46 3.44 11.38
C SER A 71 4.05 4.88 11.76
N LEU A 72 2.79 5.11 12.11
CA LEU A 72 2.32 6.43 12.53
C LEU A 72 2.82 6.78 13.94
N ASP A 73 3.36 7.98 14.10
CA ASP A 73 3.75 8.53 15.39
C ASP A 73 2.55 9.18 16.09
N PHE A 74 1.88 8.40 16.95
CA PHE A 74 0.72 8.87 17.71
C PHE A 74 1.09 9.81 18.85
N ASP A 75 2.34 9.79 19.33
CA ASP A 75 2.80 10.61 20.45
C ASP A 75 3.02 12.07 19.99
N ASN A 76 3.57 12.26 18.78
CA ASN A 76 3.90 13.58 18.25
C ASN A 76 2.96 14.06 17.12
N GLY A 77 2.14 13.17 16.54
CA GLY A 77 1.36 13.46 15.33
C GLY A 77 -0.01 14.12 15.53
N GLY A 78 -0.49 14.20 16.78
CA GLY A 78 -1.75 14.86 17.13
C GLY A 78 -2.97 14.34 16.36
N GLU A 79 -3.93 15.23 16.08
CA GLU A 79 -5.21 14.86 15.43
C GLU A 79 -5.03 14.33 14.00
N VAL A 80 -4.01 14.80 13.28
CA VAL A 80 -3.75 14.39 11.89
C VAL A 80 -3.44 12.90 11.81
N VAL A 81 -2.59 12.39 12.70
CA VAL A 81 -2.26 10.97 12.76
C VAL A 81 -3.47 10.11 13.13
N VAL A 82 -4.29 10.56 14.09
CA VAL A 82 -5.52 9.85 14.48
C VAL A 82 -6.50 9.76 13.31
N ASN A 83 -6.67 10.84 12.54
CA ASN A 83 -7.54 10.84 11.37
C ASN A 83 -6.99 9.97 10.23
N LEU A 84 -5.67 9.94 10.06
CA LEU A 84 -5.02 9.07 9.07
C LEU A 84 -5.17 7.59 9.42
N ALA A 85 -4.98 7.21 10.69
CA ALA A 85 -5.20 5.86 11.17
C ALA A 85 -6.65 5.39 10.93
N ARG A 86 -7.64 6.24 11.25
CA ARG A 86 -9.06 5.95 10.97
C ARG A 86 -9.34 5.75 9.49
N LEU A 87 -8.69 6.53 8.62
CA LEU A 87 -8.84 6.38 7.18
C LEU A 87 -8.24 5.05 6.70
N TYR A 88 -7.10 4.63 7.25
CA TYR A 88 -6.52 3.32 6.95
C TYR A 88 -7.42 2.16 7.40
N ASP A 89 -7.99 2.23 8.61
CA ASP A 89 -8.97 1.25 9.10
C ASP A 89 -10.19 1.17 8.18
N TYR A 90 -10.69 2.33 7.74
CA TYR A 90 -11.78 2.40 6.78
C TYR A 90 -11.43 1.70 5.47
N CYS A 91 -10.25 1.98 4.90
CA CYS A 91 -9.79 1.33 3.66
C CYS A 91 -9.75 -0.20 3.81
N VAL A 92 -9.20 -0.72 4.91
CA VAL A 92 -9.17 -2.16 5.19
C VAL A 92 -10.59 -2.75 5.24
N ALA A 93 -11.52 -2.11 5.93
CA ALA A 93 -12.92 -2.56 5.99
C ALA A 93 -13.60 -2.56 4.59
N ARG A 94 -13.29 -1.58 3.74
CA ARG A 94 -13.77 -1.55 2.35
C ARG A 94 -13.21 -2.69 1.52
N LEU A 95 -11.92 -3.01 1.67
CA LEU A 95 -11.29 -4.14 0.97
C LEU A 95 -11.87 -5.50 1.38
N TYR A 96 -12.17 -5.70 2.67
CA TYR A 96 -12.90 -6.89 3.10
C TYR A 96 -14.29 -6.98 2.46
N THR A 97 -15.01 -5.86 2.43
CA THR A 97 -16.32 -5.79 1.79
C THR A 97 -16.22 -6.08 0.29
N ALA A 98 -15.20 -5.57 -0.40
CA ALA A 98 -14.89 -5.87 -1.81
C ALA A 98 -14.65 -7.37 -2.02
N GLY A 99 -13.91 -7.99 -1.11
CA GLY A 99 -13.59 -9.41 -1.15
C GLY A 99 -14.83 -10.31 -1.05
N ILE A 100 -15.83 -9.90 -0.27
CA ILE A 100 -17.09 -10.63 -0.04
C ILE A 100 -18.11 -10.35 -1.14
N LYS A 101 -18.32 -9.06 -1.46
CA LYS A 101 -19.32 -8.63 -2.45
C LYS A 101 -18.89 -8.82 -3.89
N LEU A 102 -17.59 -9.05 -4.12
CA LEU A 102 -16.99 -9.12 -5.46
C LEU A 102 -17.27 -7.84 -6.27
N ASP A 103 -17.28 -6.70 -5.58
CA ASP A 103 -17.60 -5.39 -6.17
C ASP A 103 -16.30 -4.59 -6.38
N PRO A 104 -15.85 -4.40 -7.63
CA PRO A 104 -14.62 -3.68 -7.93
C PRO A 104 -14.70 -2.18 -7.63
N THR A 105 -15.91 -1.60 -7.53
CA THR A 105 -16.07 -0.16 -7.23
C THR A 105 -15.60 0.17 -5.81
N LEU A 106 -15.63 -0.80 -4.91
CA LEU A 106 -15.10 -0.69 -3.55
C LEU A 106 -13.58 -0.58 -3.55
N ILE A 107 -12.90 -1.20 -4.51
CA ILE A 107 -11.45 -1.05 -4.70
C ILE A 107 -11.15 0.32 -5.32
N ASP A 108 -11.95 0.76 -6.29
CA ASP A 108 -11.78 2.08 -6.94
C ASP A 108 -11.86 3.25 -5.94
N GLU A 109 -12.75 3.14 -4.94
CA GLU A 109 -12.82 4.09 -3.83
C GLU A 109 -11.53 4.11 -2.99
N VAL A 110 -11.05 2.94 -2.56
CA VAL A 110 -9.81 2.82 -1.78
C VAL A 110 -8.62 3.37 -2.58
N THR A 111 -8.54 3.07 -3.87
CA THR A 111 -7.53 3.64 -4.78
C THR A 111 -7.57 5.16 -4.80
N THR A 112 -8.77 5.76 -4.82
CA THR A 112 -8.93 7.23 -4.82
C THR A 112 -8.45 7.86 -3.51
N LEU A 113 -8.80 7.24 -2.37
CA LEU A 113 -8.36 7.68 -1.05
C LEU A 113 -6.84 7.60 -0.91
N MET A 114 -6.25 6.45 -1.26
CA MET A 114 -4.81 6.24 -1.17
C MET A 114 -4.02 7.13 -2.14
N THR A 115 -4.57 7.41 -3.33
CA THR A 115 -3.98 8.39 -4.26
C THR A 115 -3.95 9.79 -3.66
N THR A 116 -5.01 10.18 -2.95
CA THR A 116 -5.09 11.49 -2.27
C THR A 116 -4.05 11.57 -1.15
N ILE A 117 -3.92 10.51 -0.33
CA ILE A 117 -2.89 10.42 0.71
C ILE A 117 -1.48 10.49 0.11
N LYS A 118 -1.21 9.76 -0.98
CA LYS A 118 0.08 9.84 -1.69
C LYS A 118 0.42 11.28 -2.08
N ARG A 119 -0.53 12.03 -2.65
CA ARG A 119 -0.32 13.44 -3.02
C ARG A 119 0.03 14.31 -1.81
N GLY A 120 -0.61 14.07 -0.66
CA GLY A 120 -0.26 14.73 0.60
C GLY A 120 1.20 14.50 0.98
N TRP A 121 1.67 13.26 0.95
CA TRP A 121 3.07 12.92 1.25
C TRP A 121 4.07 13.49 0.25
N VAL A 122 3.75 13.53 -1.05
CA VAL A 122 4.58 14.20 -2.05
C VAL A 122 4.72 15.69 -1.75
N GLY A 123 3.64 16.35 -1.32
CA GLY A 123 3.69 17.75 -0.89
C GLY A 123 4.61 17.97 0.32
N VAL A 124 4.56 17.06 1.29
CA VAL A 124 5.47 17.08 2.46
C VAL A 124 6.93 16.87 2.03
N GLN A 125 7.21 15.94 1.11
CA GLN A 125 8.55 15.71 0.59
C GLN A 125 9.12 16.95 -0.10
N ALA A 126 8.31 17.61 -0.94
CA ALA A 126 8.72 18.81 -1.68
C ALA A 126 9.02 20.01 -0.76
N ASN A 127 8.35 20.12 0.38
CA ASN A 127 8.58 21.20 1.35
C ASN A 127 9.80 20.96 2.26
N ASN A 128 10.28 19.72 2.34
CA ASN A 128 11.42 19.31 3.16
C ASN A 128 12.73 19.15 2.35
N ALA A 129 12.67 19.37 1.03
CA ALA A 129 13.81 19.33 0.11
C ALA A 129 14.39 20.74 -0.12
#